data_AF-A0A6H1ZMN6-F1
#
_entry.id   AF-A0A6H1ZMN6-F1
#
_cell.length_a   1.000
_cell.length_b   1.000
_cell.length_c   1.000
_cell.angle_alpha   90.00
_cell.angle_beta   90.00
_cell.angle_gamma   90.00
#
_symmetry.space_group_name_H-M   'P 1'
#
loop_
_entity.id
_entity.type
_entity.pdbx_description
1 polymer ?
#
loop_
_entity_poly.entity_id
_entity_poly.type
_entity_poly.pdbx_seq_one_letter_code
_entity_poly.pdbx_strand_id
1 'polypeptide(L)'
;MRNQVALELNTLAGDPTIYVPVNHPCRLVDVTTVIITAVTTNTVTLTLSDASTTIGTVSIAAGAAATIDTFTWAANVELNKTTPLRIVSSGTPGAGAVIMMLEFSEGHVA
;
A
#
# COMPACT_ATOMS: atom_id res chain seq x y z
N MET A 1 -9.62 -14.43 10.61
CA MET A 1 -10.12 -13.07 10.89
C MET A 1 -9.63 -12.12 9.80
N ARG A 2 -10.34 -11.00 9.57
CA ARG A 2 -9.94 -9.94 8.62
C ARG A 2 -9.40 -8.76 9.44
N ASN A 3 -8.21 -8.28 9.11
CA ASN A 3 -7.57 -7.16 9.78
C ASN A 3 -7.41 -6.00 8.78
N GLN A 4 -7.72 -4.79 9.22
CA GLN A 4 -7.65 -3.59 8.38
C GLN A 4 -6.62 -2.62 8.95
N VAL A 5 -5.77 -2.10 8.07
CA VAL A 5 -4.77 -1.09 8.42
C VAL A 5 -4.97 0.12 7.52
N ALA A 6 -5.22 1.28 8.13
CA ALA A 6 -5.25 2.56 7.45
C ALA A 6 -3.89 3.24 7.56
N LEU A 7 -3.37 3.72 6.43
CA LEU A 7 -2.09 4.40 6.33
C LEU A 7 -2.29 5.76 5.67
N GLU A 8 -1.86 6.81 6.36
CA GLU A 8 -1.70 8.13 5.76
C GLU A 8 -0.33 8.21 5.10
N LEU A 9 -0.31 8.40 3.78
CA LEU A 9 0.93 8.40 3.01
C LEU A 9 1.69 9.74 3.06
N ASN A 10 1.27 10.64 3.96
CA ASN A 10 1.93 11.92 4.22
C ASN A 10 3.40 11.73 4.68
N THR A 11 3.70 10.59 5.30
CA THR A 11 5.04 10.21 5.77
C THR A 11 6.02 9.85 4.64
N LEU A 12 5.55 9.66 3.40
CA LEU A 12 6.41 9.39 2.25
C LEU A 12 7.12 10.64 1.70
N ALA A 13 6.86 11.81 2.30
CA ALA A 13 7.61 13.03 2.06
C ALA A 13 8.98 12.99 2.78
N GLY A 14 9.90 12.16 2.30
CA GLY A 14 11.30 12.12 2.77
C GLY A 14 11.89 10.73 2.84
N ASP A 15 11.09 9.72 3.16
CA ASP A 15 11.44 8.30 3.04
C ASP A 15 10.40 7.64 2.10
N PRO A 16 10.79 7.15 0.91
CA PRO A 16 9.84 6.55 -0.01
C PRO A 16 9.33 5.19 0.48
N THR A 17 9.75 4.69 1.65
CA THR A 17 9.40 3.35 2.14
C THR A 17 8.62 3.39 3.45
N ILE A 18 7.51 2.65 3.51
CA ILE A 18 6.78 2.33 4.74
C ILE A 18 6.80 0.82 4.95
N TYR A 19 6.97 0.40 6.21
CA TYR A 19 6.81 -0.98 6.61
C TYR A 19 5.55 -1.13 7.46
N VAL A 20 4.69 -2.06 7.08
CA VAL A 20 3.50 -2.43 7.83
C VAL A 20 3.80 -3.73 8.57
N PRO A 21 3.96 -3.68 9.89
CA PRO A 21 4.22 -4.88 10.68
C PRO A 21 3.01 -5.80 10.65
N VAL A 22 3.28 -7.10 10.56
CA VAL A 22 2.26 -8.16 10.64
C VAL A 22 2.55 -9.03 11.86
N ASN A 23 1.53 -9.24 12.70
CA ASN A 23 1.67 -9.91 13.99
C ASN A 23 1.50 -11.44 13.93
N HIS A 24 1.03 -11.96 12.80
CA HIS A 24 0.86 -13.38 12.51
C HIS A 24 0.90 -13.59 10.98
N PRO A 25 1.06 -14.83 10.49
CA PRO A 25 0.96 -15.13 9.07
C PRO A 25 -0.38 -14.64 8.49
N CYS A 26 -0.32 -13.88 7.40
CA CYS A 26 -1.48 -13.33 6.73
C CYS A 26 -1.19 -13.04 5.26
N ARG A 27 -2.25 -12.78 4.49
CA ARG A 27 -2.17 -12.41 3.08
C ARG A 27 -2.93 -11.11 2.88
N LEU A 28 -2.38 -10.22 2.07
CA LEU A 28 -3.11 -9.05 1.60
C LEU A 28 -4.22 -9.53 0.67
N VAL A 29 -5.46 -9.09 0.90
CA VAL A 29 -6.63 -9.52 0.13
C VAL A 29 -7.34 -8.36 -0.54
N ASP A 30 -7.17 -7.14 -0.03
CA ASP A 30 -7.66 -5.94 -0.68
C ASP A 30 -6.77 -4.73 -0.37
N VAL A 31 -6.76 -3.78 -1.30
CA VAL A 31 -6.11 -2.48 -1.16
C VAL A 31 -7.01 -1.44 -1.78
N THR A 32 -7.53 -0.57 -0.94
CA THR A 32 -8.27 0.61 -1.38
C THR A 32 -7.43 1.85 -1.13
N THR A 33 -7.36 2.74 -2.11
CA THR A 33 -6.73 4.05 -1.92
C THR A 33 -7.73 5.16 -2.13
N VAL A 34 -7.65 6.19 -1.29
CA VAL A 34 -8.51 7.37 -1.34
C VAL A 34 -7.62 8.57 -1.45
N ILE A 35 -7.81 9.34 -2.52
CA ILE A 35 -7.03 10.54 -2.79
C ILE A 35 -7.84 11.77 -2.35
N ILE A 36 -7.43 12.39 -1.24
CA ILE A 36 -8.15 13.52 -0.62
C ILE A 36 -7.79 14.84 -1.30
N THR A 37 -6.52 15.07 -1.59
CA THR A 37 -6.02 16.28 -2.27
C THR A 37 -5.24 15.89 -3.52
N ALA A 38 -5.17 16.82 -4.48
CA ALA A 38 -4.53 16.56 -5.75
C ALA A 38 -3.08 16.13 -5.56
N VAL A 39 -2.72 14.94 -6.08
CA VAL A 39 -1.33 14.52 -6.17
C VAL A 39 -0.58 15.44 -7.13
N THR A 40 0.67 15.73 -6.81
CA THR A 40 1.53 16.68 -7.55
C THR A 40 1.68 16.32 -9.05
N THR A 41 2.42 17.13 -9.82
CA THR A 41 2.45 17.07 -11.29
C THR A 41 2.92 15.75 -11.91
N ASN A 42 3.40 14.78 -11.12
CA ASN A 42 3.87 13.49 -11.61
C ASN A 42 3.00 12.34 -11.07
N THR A 43 2.83 11.30 -11.88
CA THR A 43 2.23 10.04 -11.45
C THR A 43 3.05 9.42 -10.34
N VAL A 44 2.38 8.93 -9.30
CA VAL A 44 3.00 8.24 -8.16
C VAL A 44 2.62 6.76 -8.21
N THR A 45 3.62 5.89 -8.26
CA THR A 45 3.41 4.45 -8.16
C THR A 45 3.83 3.96 -6.78
N LEU A 46 2.91 3.32 -6.08
CA LEU A 46 3.14 2.63 -4.82
C LEU A 46 3.30 1.15 -5.10
N THR A 47 4.45 0.59 -4.72
CA THR A 47 4.76 -0.83 -4.90
C THR A 47 4.70 -1.53 -3.56
N LEU A 48 3.84 -2.55 -3.47
CA LEU A 48 3.63 -3.37 -2.29
C LEU A 48 4.42 -4.68 -2.49
N SER A 49 5.28 -5.02 -1.54
CA SER A 49 6.19 -6.18 -1.62
C SER A 49 6.48 -6.77 -0.25
N ASP A 50 7.03 -7.98 -0.20
CA ASP A 50 7.65 -8.55 1.00
C ASP A 50 9.18 -8.29 1.04
N ALA A 51 9.63 -7.25 0.33
CA ALA A 51 11.01 -6.93 -0.07
C ALA A 51 11.64 -7.80 -1.17
N SER A 52 11.22 -9.06 -1.35
CA SER A 52 11.77 -9.96 -2.38
C SER A 52 10.85 -10.14 -3.59
N THR A 53 9.55 -10.09 -3.35
CA THR A 53 8.48 -10.38 -4.31
C THR A 53 7.49 -9.22 -4.31
N THR A 54 7.19 -8.69 -5.50
CA THR A 54 6.13 -7.69 -5.66
C THR A 54 4.78 -8.35 -5.54
N ILE A 55 3.97 -7.90 -4.58
CA ILE A 55 2.59 -8.32 -4.35
C ILE A 55 1.67 -7.60 -5.32
N GLY A 56 1.91 -6.31 -5.55
CA GLY A 56 1.17 -5.50 -6.52
C GLY A 56 1.49 -4.02 -6.42
N THR A 57 0.76 -3.22 -7.19
CA THR A 57 1.00 -1.77 -7.30
C THR A 57 -0.28 -0.96 -7.29
N VAL A 58 -0.19 0.28 -6.81
CA VAL A 58 -1.19 1.35 -7.00
C VAL A 58 -0.55 2.45 -7.84
N SER A 59 -1.26 3.04 -8.80
CA SER A 59 -0.71 4.03 -9.74
C SER A 59 -1.58 5.29 -9.79
N ILE A 60 -1.20 6.26 -8.96
CA ILE A 60 -1.96 7.48 -8.78
C ILE A 60 -1.55 8.48 -9.85
N ALA A 61 -2.46 8.79 -10.77
CA ALA A 61 -2.22 9.77 -11.82
C ALA A 61 -1.96 11.19 -11.26
N ALA A 62 -1.10 11.96 -11.94
CA ALA A 62 -0.91 13.37 -11.63
C ALA A 62 -2.23 14.15 -11.67
N GLY A 63 -2.46 15.00 -10.67
CA GLY A 63 -3.70 15.79 -10.56
C GLY A 63 -4.95 15.00 -10.20
N ALA A 64 -4.85 13.69 -9.91
CA ALA A 64 -5.97 12.92 -9.39
C ALA A 64 -6.42 13.47 -8.03
N ALA A 65 -7.72 13.68 -7.86
CA ALA A 65 -8.34 14.16 -6.62
C ALA A 65 -9.73 13.54 -6.47
N ALA A 66 -10.12 13.20 -5.23
CA ALA A 66 -11.36 12.52 -4.89
C ALA A 66 -11.59 11.19 -5.65
N THR A 67 -10.50 10.54 -6.07
CA THR A 67 -10.52 9.28 -6.82
C THR A 67 -10.20 8.10 -5.90
N ILE A 68 -10.77 6.94 -6.26
CA ILE A 68 -10.35 5.63 -5.76
C ILE A 68 -9.47 5.03 -6.84
N ASP A 69 -8.20 4.75 -6.54
CA ASP A 69 -7.30 4.10 -7.49
C ASP A 69 -7.30 2.57 -7.30
N THR A 70 -7.11 1.86 -8.41
CA THR A 70 -7.21 0.42 -8.49
C THR A 70 -5.87 -0.25 -8.23
N PHE A 71 -5.84 -1.12 -7.22
CA PHE A 71 -4.70 -1.98 -6.97
C PHE A 71 -4.57 -3.06 -8.06
N THR A 72 -3.37 -3.19 -8.61
CA THR A 72 -3.04 -4.23 -9.59
C THR A 72 -2.25 -5.35 -8.90
N TRP A 73 -2.85 -6.53 -8.82
CA TRP A 73 -2.22 -7.72 -8.25
C TRP A 73 -1.13 -8.28 -9.16
N ALA A 74 0.01 -8.63 -8.57
CA ALA A 74 1.11 -9.34 -9.23
C ALA A 74 1.33 -10.75 -8.63
N ALA A 75 1.18 -10.89 -7.31
CA ALA A 75 1.35 -12.17 -6.62
C ALA A 75 0.50 -12.25 -5.34
N ASN A 76 0.20 -13.47 -4.91
CA ASN A 76 -0.41 -13.75 -3.62
C ASN A 76 0.65 -14.33 -2.67
N VAL A 77 1.18 -13.47 -1.80
CA VAL A 77 2.29 -13.77 -0.90
C VAL A 77 1.81 -13.82 0.54
N GLU A 78 2.32 -14.79 1.30
CA GLU A 78 2.11 -14.86 2.74
C GLU A 78 3.14 -14.00 3.47
N LEU A 79 2.64 -13.00 4.19
CA LEU A 79 3.41 -12.08 5.02
C LEU A 79 3.50 -12.65 6.44
N ASN A 80 4.65 -12.46 7.10
CA ASN A 80 4.85 -12.86 8.48
C ASN A 80 5.77 -11.89 9.23
N LYS A 81 6.01 -12.13 10.53
CA LYS A 81 6.81 -11.23 11.39
C LYS A 81 8.20 -10.92 10.83
N THR A 82 8.80 -11.84 10.08
CA THR A 82 10.13 -11.68 9.47
C THR A 82 10.08 -11.11 8.05
N THR A 83 8.91 -11.10 7.41
CA THR A 83 8.65 -10.56 6.08
C THR A 83 7.46 -9.58 6.12
N PRO A 84 7.65 -8.38 6.70
CA PRO A 84 6.58 -7.39 6.77
C PRO A 84 6.21 -6.88 5.38
N LEU A 85 5.00 -6.35 5.25
CA LEU A 85 4.62 -5.65 4.03
C LEU A 85 5.45 -4.38 3.92
N ARG A 86 6.15 -4.24 2.80
CA ARG A 86 6.93 -3.08 2.42
C ARG A 86 6.23 -2.35 1.30
N ILE A 87 5.96 -1.06 1.51
CA ILE A 87 5.35 -0.16 0.53
C ILE A 87 6.41 0.84 0.10
N VAL A 88 6.69 0.92 -1.19
CA VAL A 88 7.68 1.84 -1.76
C VAL A 88 7.01 2.77 -2.75
N SER A 89 7.27 4.07 -2.65
CA SER A 89 6.75 5.06 -3.57
C SER A 89 7.81 5.53 -4.56
N SER A 90 7.42 5.67 -5.83
CA SER A 90 8.26 6.25 -6.89
C SER A 90 8.36 7.78 -6.81
N GLY A 91 7.58 8.43 -5.93
CA GLY A 91 7.54 9.87 -5.77
C GLY A 91 6.80 10.29 -4.50
N THR A 92 6.64 11.59 -4.28
CA THR A 92 5.96 12.09 -3.08
C THR A 92 4.48 12.35 -3.38
N PRO A 93 3.53 11.65 -2.73
CA PRO A 93 2.09 11.84 -2.96
C PRO A 93 1.59 13.26 -2.64
N GLY A 94 2.32 14.01 -1.80
CA GLY A 94 1.91 15.29 -1.25
C GLY A 94 1.26 15.13 0.12
N ALA A 95 1.41 16.14 0.98
CA ALA A 95 0.95 16.04 2.37
C ALA A 95 -0.58 15.95 2.47
N GLY A 96 -1.08 14.93 3.16
CA GLY A 96 -2.52 14.69 3.35
C GLY A 96 -3.28 14.26 2.09
N ALA A 97 -2.57 13.92 1.00
CA ALA A 97 -3.19 13.64 -0.28
C ALA A 97 -3.77 12.25 -0.41
N VAL A 98 -3.22 11.25 0.29
CA VAL A 98 -3.59 9.84 0.04
C VAL A 98 -3.72 9.06 1.34
N ILE A 99 -4.87 8.41 1.52
CA ILE A 99 -5.11 7.37 2.52
C ILE A 99 -5.14 6.03 1.79
N MET A 100 -4.38 5.06 2.30
CA MET A 100 -4.41 3.68 1.84
C MET A 100 -5.00 2.80 2.93
N MET A 101 -6.00 2.01 2.57
CA MET A 101 -6.61 1.01 3.42
C MET A 101 -6.22 -0.38 2.90
N LEU A 102 -5.56 -1.14 3.77
CA LEU A 102 -5.07 -2.47 3.50
C LEU A 102 -5.93 -3.47 4.25
N GLU A 103 -6.44 -4.48 3.55
CA GLU A 103 -7.15 -5.59 4.17
C GLU A 103 -6.31 -6.85 4.11
N PHE A 104 -6.12 -7.48 5.28
CA PHE A 104 -5.40 -8.73 5.44
C PHE A 104 -6.36 -9.83 5.85
N SER A 105 -6.20 -11.02 5.27
CA SER A 105 -6.80 -12.24 5.77
C SER A 105 -5.74 -13.09 6.45
N GLU A 106 -6.06 -13.62 7.62
CA GLU A 106 -5.28 -14.72 8.22
C GLU A 106 -5.21 -15.90 7.24
N GLY A 107 -4.01 -16.43 7.04
CA GLY A 107 -3.85 -17.74 6.43
C GLY A 107 -4.27 -18.78 7.45
N HIS A 108 -5.37 -19.50 7.21
CA HIS A 108 -5.52 -20.80 7.84
C HIS A 108 -4.43 -21.69 7.24
N VAL A 109 -3.36 -21.90 8.00
CA VAL A 109 -2.47 -23.03 7.75
C VAL A 109 -3.31 -24.26 8.08
N ALA A 110 -3.79 -24.93 7.03
CA ALA A 110 -4.40 -26.26 7.15
C ALA A 110 -3.33 -27.28 7.53
#